data_AF-A0A557R3N6-F1
#
_entry.id   AF-A0A557R3N6-F1
#
_cell.length_a   1.000
_cell.length_b   1.000
_cell.length_c   1.000
_cell.angle_alpha   90.00
_cell.angle_beta   90.00
_cell.angle_gamma   90.00
#
_symmetry.space_group_name_H-M   'P 1'
#
loop_
_entity.id
_entity.type
_entity.pdbx_description
1 polymer ?
#
loop_
_entity_poly.entity_id
_entity_poly.type
_entity_poly.pdbx_seq_one_letter_code
_entity_poly.pdbx_strand_id
1 'polypeptide(L)'
;MALGHIMLILTLLADGQLSAAFVSTANQAECETRATAIGAILKSGGANVQQIQCLQGSQQFARFSHAAASTAPRHAYELAVIDGILTATPITALADCTTVKTESAADQHYCVSSTQTLVTDTAAK
;
A
#
# COMPACT_ATOMS: atom_id res chain seq x y z
N MET A 1 17.99 -3.53 11.13
CA MET A 1 16.59 -3.77 11.56
C MET A 1 16.06 -4.94 10.74
N ALA A 2 15.39 -5.91 11.33
CA ALA A 2 14.81 -7.01 10.56
C ALA A 2 13.65 -6.47 9.71
N LEU A 3 13.57 -6.90 8.45
CA LEU A 3 12.41 -6.59 7.60
C LEU A 3 11.19 -7.33 8.15
N GLY A 4 10.07 -6.62 8.24
CA GLY A 4 8.75 -7.21 8.48
C GLY A 4 8.10 -7.65 7.16
N HIS A 5 6.84 -8.09 7.24
CA HIS A 5 6.02 -8.35 6.06
C HIS A 5 4.89 -7.34 5.99
N ILE A 6 4.63 -6.86 4.78
CA ILE A 6 3.61 -5.88 4.48
C ILE A 6 2.76 -6.43 3.36
N MET A 7 1.48 -6.58 3.63
CA MET A 7 0.50 -6.82 2.59
C MET A 7 0.16 -5.49 1.93
N LEU A 8 0.43 -5.38 0.64
CA LEU A 8 0.02 -4.27 -0.21
C LEU A 8 -1.25 -4.65 -0.95
N ILE A 9 -2.29 -3.83 -0.83
CA ILE A 9 -3.53 -3.97 -1.59
C ILE A 9 -3.67 -2.75 -2.49
N LEU A 10 -3.69 -2.97 -3.80
CA LEU A 10 -3.96 -1.93 -4.80
C LEU A 10 -5.38 -2.04 -5.30
N THR A 11 -6.13 -0.96 -5.22
CA THR A 11 -7.53 -0.86 -5.68
C THR A 11 -7.65 0.32 -6.64
N LEU A 12 -8.32 0.13 -7.77
CA LEU A 12 -8.62 1.21 -8.69
C LEU A 12 -9.89 1.95 -8.23
N LEU A 13 -9.78 3.26 -8.03
CA LEU A 13 -10.91 4.11 -7.68
C LEU A 13 -11.72 4.48 -8.93
N ALA A 14 -12.93 5.00 -8.71
CA ALA A 14 -13.85 5.37 -9.79
C ALA A 14 -13.33 6.49 -10.69
N ASP A 15 -12.40 7.32 -10.19
CA ASP A 15 -11.71 8.37 -10.94
C ASP A 15 -10.47 7.87 -11.71
N GLY A 16 -10.20 6.56 -11.66
CA GLY A 16 -9.04 5.94 -12.31
C GLY A 16 -7.75 6.02 -11.50
N GLN A 17 -7.75 6.60 -10.30
CA GLN A 17 -6.56 6.63 -9.44
C GLN A 17 -6.35 5.30 -8.72
N LEU A 18 -5.09 4.91 -8.53
CA LEU A 18 -4.76 3.77 -7.66
C LEU A 18 -4.79 4.19 -6.19
N SER A 19 -5.46 3.37 -5.39
CA SER A 19 -5.47 3.43 -3.94
C SER A 19 -4.65 2.29 -3.37
N ALA A 20 -3.78 2.59 -2.41
CA ALA A 20 -3.04 1.59 -1.64
C ALA A 20 -3.58 1.45 -0.22
N ALA A 21 -3.69 0.22 0.26
CA ALA A 21 -3.83 -0.10 1.67
C ALA A 21 -2.69 -1.02 2.09
N PHE A 22 -2.20 -0.83 3.32
CA PHE A 22 -1.05 -1.52 3.87
C PHE A 22 -1.44 -2.23 5.16
N VAL A 23 -1.08 -3.51 5.26
CA VAL A 23 -1.29 -4.31 6.47
C VAL A 23 0.02 -4.94 6.89
N SER A 24 0.54 -4.57 8.05
CA SER A 24 1.71 -5.23 8.63
C SER A 24 1.35 -6.61 9.16
N THR A 25 2.18 -7.60 8.87
CA THR A 25 2.03 -8.98 9.36
C THR A 25 3.36 -9.48 9.94
N ALA A 26 3.30 -10.49 10.81
CA ALA A 26 4.50 -10.99 11.47
C ALA A 26 5.40 -11.77 10.49
N ASN A 27 4.80 -12.48 9.53
CA ASN A 27 5.50 -13.31 8.56
C ASN A 27 4.70 -13.47 7.26
N GLN A 28 5.32 -14.12 6.27
CA GLN A 28 4.74 -14.41 4.96
C GLN A 28 3.46 -15.24 5.04
N ALA A 29 3.43 -16.32 5.83
CA ALA A 29 2.28 -17.21 5.92
C ALA A 29 1.03 -16.51 6.49
N GLU A 30 1.23 -15.64 7.49
CA GLU A 30 0.17 -14.79 8.01
C GLU A 30 -0.32 -13.80 6.94
N CYS A 31 0.61 -13.20 6.18
CA CYS A 31 0.27 -12.31 5.08
C CYS A 31 -0.63 -12.99 4.04
N GLU A 32 -0.25 -14.17 3.56
CA GLU A 32 -1.00 -14.91 2.54
C GLU A 32 -2.39 -15.35 3.02
N THR A 33 -2.48 -15.80 4.29
CA THR A 33 -3.75 -16.15 4.91
C THR A 33 -4.69 -14.94 4.97
N ARG A 34 -4.17 -13.79 5.42
CA ARG A 34 -4.94 -12.54 5.48
C ARG A 34 -5.29 -12.02 4.08
N ALA A 35 -4.39 -12.13 3.11
CA ALA A 35 -4.61 -11.73 1.72
C ALA A 35 -5.80 -12.47 1.10
N THR A 36 -5.91 -13.77 1.36
CA THR A 36 -7.03 -14.58 0.90
C THR A 36 -8.35 -14.13 1.53
N ALA A 37 -8.38 -13.95 2.86
CA ALA A 37 -9.57 -13.53 3.58
C ALA A 37 -10.03 -12.11 3.15
N ILE A 38 -9.10 -11.16 3.10
CA ILE A 38 -9.37 -9.77 2.72
C ILE A 38 -9.76 -9.67 1.24
N GLY A 39 -9.09 -10.42 0.36
CA GLY A 39 -9.45 -10.49 -1.05
C GLY A 39 -10.89 -10.95 -1.27
N ALA A 40 -11.34 -11.98 -0.53
CA ALA A 40 -12.72 -12.45 -0.59
C ALA A 40 -13.73 -11.38 -0.12
N ILE A 41 -13.41 -10.65 0.96
CA ILE A 41 -14.24 -9.56 1.49
C ILE A 41 -14.33 -8.40 0.47
N LEU A 42 -13.20 -7.95 -0.06
CA LEU A 42 -13.15 -6.84 -1.03
C LEU A 42 -13.89 -7.17 -2.32
N LYS A 43 -13.72 -8.40 -2.83
CA LYS A 43 -14.45 -8.87 -4.01
C LYS A 43 -15.95 -8.89 -3.78
N SER A 44 -16.39 -9.39 -2.62
CA SER A 44 -17.82 -9.41 -2.25
C SER A 44 -18.40 -8.01 -2.05
N GLY A 45 -17.58 -7.07 -1.58
CA GLY A 45 -17.92 -5.65 -1.45
C GLY A 45 -17.87 -4.85 -2.75
N GLY A 46 -17.52 -5.46 -3.88
CA GLY A 46 -17.47 -4.80 -5.19
C GLY A 46 -16.26 -3.88 -5.40
N ALA A 47 -15.22 -3.99 -4.57
CA ALA A 47 -13.99 -3.21 -4.77
C ALA A 47 -13.24 -3.66 -6.02
N ASN A 48 -12.73 -2.70 -6.79
CA ASN A 48 -11.95 -2.97 -8.01
C ASN A 48 -10.47 -3.25 -7.67
N VAL A 49 -10.23 -4.37 -6.99
CA VAL A 49 -8.89 -4.78 -6.55
C VAL A 49 -8.04 -5.14 -7.77
N GLN A 50 -6.95 -4.41 -7.96
CA GLN A 50 -5.98 -4.66 -9.02
C GLN A 50 -4.98 -5.73 -8.59
N GLN A 51 -4.46 -5.61 -7.36
CA GLN A 51 -3.41 -6.49 -6.86
C GLN A 51 -3.50 -6.62 -5.33
N ILE A 52 -3.13 -7.80 -4.83
CA ILE A 52 -2.80 -8.03 -3.42
C ILE A 52 -1.45 -8.74 -3.41
N GLN A 53 -0.45 -8.15 -2.76
CA GLN A 53 0.91 -8.67 -2.72
C GLN A 53 1.38 -8.77 -1.27
N CYS A 54 2.15 -9.81 -0.97
CA CYS A 54 2.85 -9.98 0.30
C CYS A 54 4.32 -9.67 0.09
N LEU A 55 4.77 -8.54 0.63
CA LEU A 55 6.07 -7.96 0.37
C LEU A 55 6.87 -7.86 1.67
N GLN A 56 8.19 -7.81 1.56
CA GLN A 56 9.04 -7.45 2.69
C GLN A 56 9.09 -5.93 2.85
N GLY A 57 9.25 -5.44 4.08
CA GLY A 57 9.44 -4.02 4.31
C GLY A 57 9.64 -3.70 5.78
N SER A 58 10.38 -2.63 6.06
CA SER A 58 10.58 -2.12 7.43
C SER A 58 9.63 -0.99 7.80
N GLN A 59 8.86 -0.48 6.84
CA GLN A 59 7.97 0.65 7.03
C GLN A 59 6.69 0.27 7.76
N GLN A 60 6.24 1.16 8.63
CA GLN A 60 5.00 1.00 9.36
C GLN A 60 3.98 2.03 8.88
N PHE A 61 2.73 1.62 8.81
CA PHE A 61 1.63 2.48 8.39
C PHE A 61 0.60 2.55 9.51
N ALA A 62 -0.03 3.71 9.67
CA ALA A 62 -1.13 3.86 10.60
C ALA A 62 -2.24 2.87 10.26
N ARG A 63 -3.05 2.50 11.26
CA ARG A 63 -4.17 1.59 11.04
C ARG A 63 -5.13 2.18 10.00
N PHE A 64 -5.69 1.29 9.18
CA PHE A 64 -6.68 1.66 8.19
C PHE A 64 -7.87 2.37 8.86
N SER A 65 -8.25 3.52 8.31
CA SER A 65 -9.44 4.25 8.75
C SER A 65 -10.68 3.70 8.06
N HIS A 66 -11.66 3.24 8.84
CA HIS A 66 -12.99 2.86 8.34
C HIS A 66 -13.91 4.07 8.12
N ALA A 67 -13.40 5.31 8.20
CA ALA A 67 -14.16 6.48 7.82
C ALA A 67 -14.61 6.38 6.35
N ALA A 68 -15.74 7.02 6.03
CA ALA A 68 -16.24 7.05 4.67
C ALA A 68 -15.15 7.60 3.73
N ALA A 69 -15.01 6.99 2.54
CA ALA A 69 -13.97 7.35 1.57
C ALA A 69 -14.00 8.84 1.17
N SER A 70 -15.16 9.51 1.30
CA SER A 70 -15.35 10.94 1.03
C SER A 70 -14.82 11.87 2.12
N THR A 71 -14.56 11.38 3.33
CA THR A 71 -14.14 12.20 4.48
C THR A 71 -12.80 11.76 5.07
N ALA A 72 -12.31 10.59 4.70
CA ALA A 72 -10.98 10.13 5.12
C ALA A 72 -9.89 10.97 4.45
N PRO A 73 -8.94 11.56 5.19
CA PRO A 73 -7.79 12.22 4.60
C PRO A 73 -7.02 11.21 3.74
N ARG A 74 -6.58 11.65 2.55
CA ARG A 74 -5.77 10.85 1.63
C ARG A 74 -4.37 11.44 1.53
N HIS A 75 -3.39 10.56 1.49
CA HIS A 75 -1.97 10.84 1.40
C HIS A 75 -1.45 10.25 0.08
N ALA A 76 -0.61 11.00 -0.62
CA ALA A 76 0.01 10.53 -1.85
C ALA A 76 1.35 9.86 -1.55
N TYR A 77 1.60 8.74 -2.21
CA TYR A 77 2.86 8.00 -2.12
C TYR A 77 3.35 7.59 -3.50
N GLU A 78 4.67 7.61 -3.65
CA GLU A 78 5.37 6.81 -4.64
C GLU A 78 5.80 5.50 -3.98
N LEU A 79 5.37 4.37 -4.53
CA LEU A 79 5.78 3.04 -4.10
C LEU A 79 6.81 2.49 -5.07
N ALA A 80 7.87 1.88 -4.53
CA ALA A 80 8.81 1.04 -5.26
C ALA A 80 8.78 -0.36 -4.65
N VAL A 81 8.57 -1.37 -5.48
CA VAL A 81 8.69 -2.78 -5.13
C VAL A 81 9.85 -3.33 -5.93
N ILE A 82 10.98 -3.56 -5.26
CA ILE A 82 12.23 -4.02 -5.88
C ILE A 82 12.61 -5.32 -5.20
N ASP A 83 12.74 -6.40 -5.98
CA ASP A 83 13.05 -7.74 -5.46
C ASP A 83 12.12 -8.19 -4.30
N GLY A 84 10.83 -7.82 -4.38
CA GLY A 84 9.83 -8.14 -3.35
C GLY A 84 9.91 -7.28 -2.08
N ILE A 85 10.74 -6.24 -2.05
CA ILE A 85 10.85 -5.28 -0.96
C ILE A 85 10.07 -4.01 -1.31
N LEU A 86 9.10 -3.66 -0.46
CA LEU A 86 8.30 -2.45 -0.57
C LEU A 86 9.01 -1.27 0.09
N THR A 87 9.15 -0.18 -0.67
CA THR A 87 9.48 1.16 -0.17
C THR A 87 8.37 2.14 -0.58
N ALA A 88 7.87 2.92 0.37
CA ALA A 88 6.87 3.96 0.18
C ALA A 88 7.44 5.32 0.52
N THR A 89 7.45 6.24 -0.43
CA THR A 89 7.93 7.61 -0.26
C THR A 89 6.74 8.55 -0.26
N PRO A 90 6.49 9.31 0.82
CA PRO A 90 5.45 10.34 0.82
C PRO A 90 5.76 11.42 -0.22
N ILE A 91 4.76 11.82 -1.00
CA ILE A 91 4.85 12.92 -1.97
C ILE A 91 3.73 13.94 -1.73
N THR A 92 3.91 15.17 -2.20
CA THR A 92 2.94 16.25 -1.95
C THR A 92 1.66 16.05 -2.75
N ALA A 93 1.77 15.71 -4.04
CA ALA A 93 0.64 15.36 -4.88
C ALA A 93 0.97 14.19 -5.82
N LEU A 94 -0.06 13.46 -6.28
CA LEU A 94 0.12 12.39 -7.26
C LEU A 94 0.70 12.89 -8.60
N ALA A 95 0.49 14.16 -8.93
CA ALA A 95 1.09 14.78 -10.12
C ALA A 95 2.62 14.90 -10.03
N ASP A 96 3.19 14.91 -8.83
CA ASP A 96 4.63 15.00 -8.59
C ASP A 96 5.31 13.62 -8.71
N CYS A 97 4.53 12.56 -8.87
CA CYS A 97 5.04 11.21 -8.96
C CYS A 97 5.72 10.97 -10.30
N THR A 98 7.05 11.08 -10.31
CA THR A 98 7.89 10.83 -11.48
C THR A 98 8.19 9.34 -11.62
N THR A 99 7.16 8.53 -11.85
CA THR A 99 7.40 7.10 -12.13
C THR A 99 8.25 6.97 -13.39
N VAL A 100 9.49 6.51 -13.23
CA VAL A 100 10.22 5.90 -14.33
C VAL A 100 9.47 4.60 -14.62
N LYS A 101 8.89 4.47 -15.82
CA LYS A 101 8.27 3.21 -16.27
C LYS A 101 9.35 2.15 -16.43
N THR A 102 9.82 1.61 -15.32
CA THR A 102 10.65 0.41 -15.33
C THR A 102 9.67 -0.75 -15.27
N GLU A 103 9.31 -1.29 -16.44
CA GLU A 103 8.39 -2.42 -16.56
C GLU A 103 9.20 -3.72 -16.55
N SER A 104 9.75 -4.07 -15.39
CA SER A 104 10.20 -5.43 -15.11
C SER A 104 9.26 -6.04 -14.07
N ALA A 105 8.98 -7.33 -14.17
CA ALA A 105 8.17 -8.01 -13.16
C ALA A 105 8.78 -7.95 -11.75
N ALA A 106 10.11 -7.73 -11.65
CA ALA A 106 10.85 -7.64 -10.40
C ALA A 106 10.87 -6.22 -9.80
N ASP A 107 10.67 -5.19 -10.63
CA ASP A 107 10.81 -3.78 -10.25
C ASP A 107 9.54 -3.01 -10.65
N GLN A 108 8.68 -2.76 -9.68
CA GLN A 108 7.39 -2.12 -9.91
C GLN A 108 7.33 -0.78 -9.20
N HIS A 109 6.94 0.27 -9.92
CA HIS A 109 6.73 1.59 -9.34
C HIS A 109 5.27 2.01 -9.47
N TYR A 110 4.70 2.57 -8.40
CA TYR A 110 3.30 2.97 -8.35
C TYR A 110 3.14 4.37 -7.79
N CYS A 111 2.26 5.16 -8.41
CA CYS A 111 1.72 6.37 -7.82
C CYS A 111 0.37 6.05 -7.20
N VAL A 112 0.25 6.18 -5.88
CA VAL A 112 -0.96 5.75 -5.16
C VAL A 112 -1.40 6.78 -4.14
N SER A 113 -2.70 6.86 -3.92
CA SER A 113 -3.24 7.51 -2.73
C SER A 113 -3.55 6.48 -1.65
N SER A 114 -3.45 6.85 -0.38
CA SER A 114 -3.85 5.99 0.74
C SER A 114 -4.50 6.80 1.84
N THR A 115 -5.43 6.19 2.58
CA THR A 115 -5.98 6.78 3.81
C THR A 115 -5.07 6.56 5.02
N GLN A 116 -3.97 5.84 4.85
CA GLN A 116 -3.00 5.54 5.90
C GLN A 116 -1.80 6.48 5.79
N THR A 117 -1.33 6.97 6.93
CA THR A 117 -0.07 7.69 7.05
C THR A 117 1.09 6.71 7.24
N LEU A 118 2.23 6.99 6.62
CA LEU A 118 3.49 6.36 7.00
C LEU A 118 3.82 6.81 8.43
N VAL A 119 4.01 5.86 9.33
CA VAL A 119 4.49 6.12 10.68
C VAL A 119 5.99 6.37 10.56
N THR A 120 6.36 7.64 10.43
CA THR A 120 7.74 8.03 10.65
C THR A 120 8.00 7.93 12.14
N ASP A 121 9.03 7.18 12.53
CA ASP A 121 9.48 7.12 13.92
C ASP A 121 10.06 8.50 14.30
N THR A 122 9.14 9.43 14.53
CA THR A 122 9.40 10.78 15.02
C THR A 122 8.85 10.82 16.43
N ALA A 123 9.36 9.93 17.27
CA ALA A 123 9.59 10.28 18.66
C ALA A 123 10.76 11.28 18.71
N ALA A 124 10.54 12.48 18.18
CA ALA A 124 11.34 13.64 18.59
C ALA A 124 10.82 14.02 19.98
N LYS A 125 11.56 13.51 20.97
CA LYS A 125 11.82 14.04 22.31
C LYS A 125 11.11 15.33 22.70
#